data_AF-A0A239EE05-F1
#
_entry.id   AF-A0A239EE05-F1
#
_cell.length_a   1.000
_cell.length_b   1.000
_cell.length_c   1.000
_cell.angle_alpha   90.00
_cell.angle_beta   90.00
_cell.angle_gamma   90.00
#
_symmetry.space_group_name_H-M   'P 1'
#
loop_
_entity.id
_entity.type
_entity.pdbx_description
1 polymer ?
#
loop_
_entity_poly.entity_id
_entity_poly.type
_entity_poly.pdbx_seq_one_letter_code
_entity_poly.pdbx_strand_id
1 'polypeptide(L)'
;MRLYKARYVGKAATMFNNMSLNEWPEPEGWREYAIDKWGKDFTRWTNGYKPFFLPSDQPIYRSRSAAQNRVNLINRWLGEGSAILVETDTNWMPTADANRIRKAQRKSVRIAKLKAEIARLEEASA
;
A
#
# COMPACT_ATOMS: atom_id res chain seq x y z
N MET A 1 -7.71 -19.72 -2.79
CA MET A 1 -7.30 -18.78 -3.87
C MET A 1 -6.29 -17.80 -3.29
N ARG A 2 -5.13 -17.63 -3.93
CA ARG A 2 -4.13 -16.64 -3.49
C ARG A 2 -4.43 -15.27 -4.08
N LEU A 3 -4.14 -14.24 -3.30
CA LEU A 3 -4.22 -12.85 -3.70
C LEU A 3 -2.84 -12.21 -3.53
N TYR A 4 -2.49 -11.34 -4.45
CA TYR A 4 -1.19 -10.68 -4.51
C TYR A 4 -1.37 -9.17 -4.48
N LYS A 5 -0.43 -8.45 -3.88
CA LYS A 5 -0.44 -6.98 -3.86
C LYS A 5 1.00 -6.48 -3.90
N ALA A 6 1.22 -5.33 -4.55
CA ALA A 6 2.44 -4.56 -4.34
C ALA A 6 2.28 -3.78 -3.03
N ARG A 7 3.29 -3.78 -2.16
CA ARG A 7 3.23 -3.10 -0.87
C ARG A 7 4.41 -2.16 -0.76
N TYR A 8 4.14 -0.87 -0.50
CA TYR A 8 5.21 0.07 -0.16
C TYR A 8 5.92 -0.35 1.13
N VAL A 9 7.22 -0.14 1.19
CA VAL A 9 8.06 -0.43 2.36
C VAL A 9 9.03 0.72 2.66
N GLY A 10 9.58 0.73 3.87
CA GLY A 10 10.60 1.71 4.28
C GLY A 10 10.16 3.17 4.15
N LYS A 11 11.08 4.03 3.71
CA LYS A 11 10.84 5.48 3.56
C LYS A 11 9.73 5.81 2.55
N ALA A 12 9.53 4.98 1.52
CA ALA A 12 8.48 5.18 0.53
C ALA A 12 7.07 5.09 1.14
N ALA A 13 6.87 4.21 2.12
CA ALA A 13 5.60 4.12 2.85
C ALA A 13 5.31 5.37 3.69
N THR A 14 6.36 6.00 4.25
CA THR A 14 6.25 7.21 5.06
C THR A 14 6.05 8.47 4.21
N MET A 15 6.75 8.58 3.08
CA MET A 15 6.60 9.70 2.15
C MET A 15 5.20 9.76 1.53
N PHE A 16 4.59 8.61 1.21
CA PHE A 16 3.24 8.55 0.65
C PHE A 16 2.15 9.09 1.58
N ASN A 17 2.33 8.95 2.90
CA ASN A 17 1.34 9.42 3.87
C ASN A 17 1.44 10.93 4.16
N ASN A 18 2.58 11.56 3.83
CA ASN A 18 2.89 12.92 4.28
C ASN A 18 3.02 13.94 3.14
N MET A 19 3.07 13.53 1.87
CA MET A 19 3.14 14.43 0.73
C MET A 19 1.85 14.44 -0.08
N SER A 20 1.44 15.61 -0.55
CA SER A 20 0.34 15.69 -1.51
C SER A 20 0.80 15.17 -2.88
N LEU A 21 -0.10 14.54 -3.63
CA LEU A 21 0.17 14.04 -4.99
C LEU A 21 0.71 15.14 -5.94
N ASN A 22 0.45 16.41 -5.64
CA ASN A 22 0.85 17.55 -6.46
C ASN A 22 2.26 18.08 -6.14
N GLU A 23 2.93 17.56 -5.11
CA GLU A 23 4.25 18.04 -4.65
C GLU A 23 5.43 17.21 -5.19
N TRP A 24 5.14 16.11 -5.89
CA TRP A 24 6.18 15.28 -6.48
C TRP A 24 6.63 15.86 -7.81
N PRO A 25 7.93 16.19 -7.98
CA PRO A 25 8.45 16.55 -9.29
C PRO A 25 8.27 15.36 -10.26
N GLU A 26 8.02 15.67 -11.52
CA GLU A 26 7.93 14.66 -12.58
C GLU A 26 9.26 13.90 -12.66
N PRO A 27 9.28 12.56 -12.47
CA PRO A 27 10.50 11.80 -12.58
C PRO A 27 10.93 11.65 -14.05
N GLU A 28 12.24 11.56 -14.26
CA GLU A 28 12.83 11.35 -15.59
C GLU A 28 12.20 10.15 -16.29
N GLY A 29 11.84 10.26 -17.58
CA GLY A 29 11.24 9.15 -18.33
C GLY A 29 9.73 8.98 -18.13
N TRP A 30 9.08 9.79 -17.27
CA TRP A 30 7.63 9.74 -17.10
C TRP A 30 6.89 10.11 -18.37
N ARG A 31 7.31 11.19 -19.04
CA ARG A 31 6.69 11.68 -20.27
C ARG A 31 6.63 10.61 -21.35
N GLU A 32 7.75 9.94 -21.61
CA GLU A 32 7.88 8.87 -22.60
C GLU A 32 6.96 7.71 -22.24
N TYR A 33 6.96 7.30 -20.96
CA TYR A 33 6.06 6.26 -20.47
C TYR A 33 4.58 6.65 -20.60
N ALA A 34 4.23 7.89 -20.28
CA ALA A 34 2.86 8.37 -20.32
C ALA A 34 2.33 8.41 -21.76
N ILE A 35 3.17 8.84 -22.71
CA ILE A 35 2.85 8.84 -24.14
C ILE A 35 2.72 7.39 -24.66
N ASP A 36 3.61 6.47 -24.29
CA ASP A 36 3.50 5.04 -24.67
C ASP A 36 2.20 4.41 -24.15
N LYS A 37 1.83 4.70 -22.90
CA LYS A 37 0.67 4.06 -22.25
C LYS A 37 -0.67 4.66 -22.56
N TRP A 38 -0.75 5.97 -22.74
CA TRP A 38 -2.02 6.67 -22.89
C TRP A 38 -2.11 7.53 -24.16
N GLY A 39 -1.04 7.64 -24.94
CA GLY A 39 -0.97 8.50 -26.12
C GLY A 39 -0.83 9.98 -25.79
N LYS A 40 -0.82 10.81 -26.84
CA LYS A 40 -0.91 12.26 -26.71
C LYS A 40 -2.36 12.71 -26.78
N ASP A 41 -2.80 13.49 -25.80
CA ASP A 41 -4.15 14.06 -25.74
C ASP A 41 -4.10 15.46 -25.13
N PHE A 42 -4.10 16.47 -26.00
CA PHE A 42 -4.09 17.89 -25.62
C PHE A 42 -5.45 18.39 -25.13
N THR A 43 -6.53 17.64 -25.38
CA THR A 43 -7.87 18.02 -24.92
C THR A 43 -8.07 17.67 -23.45
N ARG A 44 -7.40 16.61 -22.98
CA ARG A 44 -7.53 16.09 -21.62
C ARG A 44 -6.41 16.53 -20.69
N TRP A 45 -5.22 16.82 -21.20
CA TRP A 45 -4.04 17.11 -20.39
C TRP A 45 -3.32 18.38 -20.87
N THR A 46 -2.99 19.27 -19.93
CA THR A 46 -2.37 20.58 -20.20
C THR A 46 -1.09 20.49 -21.05
N ASN A 47 -0.28 19.45 -20.84
CA ASN A 47 0.99 19.25 -21.56
C ASN A 47 0.90 18.22 -22.70
N GLY A 48 -0.32 17.79 -23.05
CA GLY A 48 -0.56 16.78 -24.08
C GLY A 48 -0.27 15.34 -23.65
N TYR A 49 0.11 15.10 -22.39
CA TYR A 49 0.26 13.76 -21.80
C TYR A 49 -0.20 13.76 -20.35
N LYS A 50 -0.51 12.57 -19.83
CA LYS A 50 -1.01 12.41 -18.47
C LYS A 50 0.03 12.89 -17.43
N PRO A 51 -0.32 13.85 -16.54
CA PRO A 51 0.59 14.29 -15.47
C PRO A 51 1.05 13.13 -14.59
N PHE A 52 2.23 13.29 -13.98
CA PHE A 52 2.77 12.28 -13.08
C PHE A 52 1.78 11.97 -11.96
N PHE A 53 1.62 10.67 -11.69
CA PHE A 53 0.93 10.19 -10.51
C PHE A 53 1.71 9.00 -9.98
N LEU A 54 1.78 8.91 -8.65
CA LEU A 54 2.46 7.80 -8.05
C LEU A 54 1.65 6.50 -8.21
N PRO A 55 2.25 5.38 -8.65
CA PRO A 55 1.52 4.14 -8.82
C PRO A 55 1.06 3.59 -7.47
N SER A 56 -0.24 3.72 -7.15
CA SER A 56 -0.86 3.14 -5.94
C SER A 56 -0.53 1.66 -5.70
N ASP A 57 -0.30 1.33 -4.42
CA ASP A 57 -0.10 -0.03 -3.89
C ASP A 57 -1.43 -0.71 -3.46
N GLN A 58 -2.57 -0.01 -3.55
CA GLN A 58 -3.88 -0.49 -3.08
C GLN A 58 -4.47 -1.66 -3.88
N PRO A 59 -4.26 -1.78 -5.21
CA PRO A 59 -4.87 -2.86 -5.98
C PRO A 59 -4.45 -4.25 -5.51
N ILE A 60 -5.42 -5.16 -5.46
CA ILE A 60 -5.22 -6.58 -5.18
C ILE A 60 -5.38 -7.34 -6.50
N TYR A 61 -4.43 -8.23 -6.77
CA TYR A 61 -4.34 -8.98 -8.01
C TYR A 61 -4.58 -10.46 -7.74
N ARG A 62 -5.25 -11.14 -8.68
CA ARG A 62 -5.30 -12.62 -8.71
C ARG A 62 -4.07 -13.24 -9.36
N SER A 63 -3.37 -12.48 -10.20
CA SER A 63 -2.15 -12.92 -10.88
C SER A 63 -0.90 -12.38 -10.18
N ARG A 64 0.06 -13.27 -9.92
CA ARG A 64 1.37 -12.91 -9.38
C ARG A 64 2.13 -11.97 -10.31
N SER A 65 2.14 -12.25 -11.62
CA SER A 65 2.88 -11.44 -12.59
C SER A 65 2.31 -10.03 -12.72
N ALA A 66 0.98 -9.88 -12.63
CA ALA A 66 0.34 -8.57 -12.63
C ALA A 66 0.74 -7.74 -11.40
N ALA A 67 0.76 -8.35 -10.21
CA ALA A 67 1.25 -7.69 -9.01
C ALA A 67 2.75 -7.37 -9.09
N GLN A 68 3.56 -8.26 -9.67
CA GLN A 68 4.99 -8.01 -9.86
C GLN A 68 5.25 -6.85 -10.83
N ASN A 69 4.50 -6.74 -11.92
CA ASN A 69 4.57 -5.59 -12.84
C ASN A 69 4.27 -4.29 -12.10
N ARG A 70 3.36 -4.31 -11.13
CA ARG A 70 3.08 -3.15 -10.28
C ARG A 70 4.24 -2.81 -9.34
N VAL A 71 4.86 -3.81 -8.71
CA VAL A 71 6.08 -3.63 -7.90
C VAL A 71 7.19 -2.99 -8.74
N ASN A 72 7.44 -3.53 -9.94
CA ASN A 72 8.46 -3.02 -10.85
C ASN A 72 8.19 -1.57 -11.25
N LEU A 73 6.92 -1.21 -11.52
CA LEU A 73 6.53 0.15 -11.84
C LEU A 73 6.75 1.12 -10.66
N ILE A 74 6.47 0.68 -9.44
CA ILE A 74 6.74 1.48 -8.24
C ILE A 74 8.24 1.68 -8.05
N ASN A 75 9.03 0.60 -8.12
CA ASN A 75 10.47 0.65 -7.91
C ASN A 75 11.20 1.46 -8.98
N ARG A 76 10.66 1.52 -10.21
CA ARG A 76 11.19 2.39 -11.27
C ARG A 76 11.17 3.86 -10.85
N TRP A 77 10.12 4.32 -10.17
CA TRP A 77 9.90 5.74 -9.89
C TRP A 77 10.23 6.18 -8.46
N LEU A 78 10.20 5.26 -7.49
CA LEU A 78 10.58 5.55 -6.10
C LEU A 78 11.97 5.03 -5.72
N GLY A 79 12.64 4.31 -6.63
CA GLY A 79 13.89 3.63 -6.37
C GLY A 79 13.70 2.17 -5.95
N GLU A 80 14.74 1.38 -6.17
CA GLU A 80 14.75 -0.05 -5.85
C GLU A 80 14.49 -0.29 -4.35
N GLY A 81 13.70 -1.33 -4.06
CA GLY A 81 13.32 -1.66 -2.69
C GLY A 81 12.21 -0.80 -2.10
N SER A 82 11.59 0.11 -2.86
CA SER A 82 10.45 0.93 -2.40
C SER A 82 9.14 0.16 -2.27
N ALA A 83 8.99 -0.92 -3.03
CA ALA A 83 7.88 -1.85 -2.91
C ALA A 83 8.32 -3.30 -3.01
N ILE A 84 7.55 -4.16 -2.33
CA ILE A 84 7.69 -5.61 -2.36
C ILE A 84 6.38 -6.25 -2.82
N LEU A 85 6.48 -7.48 -3.31
CA LEU A 85 5.33 -8.33 -3.59
C LEU A 85 4.90 -9.05 -2.30
N VAL A 86 3.64 -8.90 -1.92
CA VAL A 86 3.04 -9.66 -0.81
C VAL A 86 1.97 -10.60 -1.33
N GLU A 87 1.86 -11.78 -0.73
CA GLU A 87 0.81 -12.77 -1.00
C GLU A 87 -0.03 -13.05 0.24
N THR A 88 -1.29 -13.44 0.04
CA THR A 88 -2.18 -13.88 1.12
C THR A 88 -3.19 -14.90 0.60
N ASP A 89 -3.61 -15.81 1.47
CA ASP A 89 -4.69 -16.74 1.19
C ASP A 89 -6.05 -16.11 1.46
N THR A 90 -6.99 -16.32 0.54
CA THR A 90 -8.35 -15.83 0.72
C THR A 90 -9.15 -16.78 1.60
N ASN A 91 -9.72 -16.26 2.69
CA ASN A 91 -10.72 -16.96 3.49
C ASN A 91 -12.10 -16.34 3.24
N TRP A 92 -12.98 -17.07 2.55
CA TRP A 92 -14.34 -16.63 2.28
C TRP A 92 -15.23 -17.01 3.46
N MET A 93 -15.82 -16.00 4.10
CA MET A 93 -16.74 -16.19 5.22
C MET A 93 -17.81 -15.11 5.24
N PRO A 94 -18.97 -15.35 5.87
CA PRO A 94 -19.97 -14.31 6.09
C PRO A 94 -19.36 -13.09 6.78
N THR A 95 -19.79 -11.89 6.36
CA THR A 95 -19.28 -10.63 6.93
C THR A 95 -19.54 -10.51 8.43
N ALA A 96 -20.66 -11.07 8.90
CA ALA A 96 -20.99 -11.16 10.32
C ALA A 96 -19.92 -11.93 11.11
N ASP A 97 -19.43 -13.05 10.57
CA ASP A 97 -18.42 -13.90 11.20
C ASP A 97 -17.05 -13.22 11.19
N ALA A 98 -16.66 -12.65 10.04
CA ALA A 98 -15.43 -11.86 9.94
C ALA A 98 -15.41 -10.72 10.96
N ASN A 99 -16.53 -10.00 11.13
CA ASN A 99 -16.64 -8.91 12.09
C ASN A 99 -16.61 -9.40 13.53
N ARG A 100 -17.24 -10.55 13.82
CA ARG A 100 -17.19 -11.19 15.13
C ARG A 100 -15.75 -11.55 15.53
N ILE A 101 -15.01 -12.19 14.62
CA ILE A 101 -13.60 -12.57 14.81
C ILE A 101 -12.75 -11.31 15.05
N ARG A 102 -12.88 -10.28 14.20
CA ARG A 102 -12.15 -9.01 14.38
C ARG A 102 -12.47 -8.33 15.71
N LYS A 103 -13.73 -8.35 16.14
CA LYS A 103 -14.15 -7.79 17.44
C LYS A 103 -13.52 -8.57 18.60
N ALA A 104 -13.51 -9.90 18.53
CA ALA A 104 -12.88 -10.75 19.53
C ALA A 104 -11.36 -10.50 19.61
N GLN A 105 -10.67 -10.42 18.47
CA GLN A 105 -9.24 -10.11 18.40
C GLN A 105 -8.90 -8.73 18.97
N ARG A 106 -9.68 -7.69 18.65
CA ARG A 106 -9.48 -6.36 19.25
C ARG A 106 -9.64 -6.38 20.77
N LYS A 107 -10.61 -7.15 21.28
CA LYS A 107 -10.80 -7.32 22.72
C LYS A 107 -9.63 -8.07 23.37
N SER A 108 -9.16 -9.16 22.78
CA SER A 108 -8.03 -9.93 23.34
C SER A 108 -6.74 -9.10 23.38
N VAL A 109 -6.44 -8.33 22.33
CA VAL A 109 -5.31 -7.40 22.30
C VAL A 109 -5.44 -6.33 23.39
N ARG A 110 -6.64 -5.75 23.56
CA ARG A 110 -6.88 -4.76 24.62
C ARG A 110 -6.70 -5.35 26.02
N ILE A 111 -7.21 -6.56 26.26
CA ILE A 111 -7.03 -7.27 27.54
C ILE A 111 -5.55 -7.54 27.80
N ALA A 112 -4.79 -8.01 26.80
CA ALA A 112 -3.36 -8.26 26.93
C ALA A 112 -2.60 -6.97 27.29
N LYS A 113 -2.93 -5.85 26.64
CA LYS A 113 -2.32 -4.55 26.97
C LYS A 113 -2.63 -4.09 28.40
N LEU A 114 -3.88 -4.25 28.85
CA LEU A 114 -4.28 -3.89 30.22
C LEU A 114 -3.59 -4.77 31.26
N LYS A 115 -3.46 -6.08 31.01
CA LYS A 115 -2.73 -6.99 31.90
C LYS A 115 -1.24 -6.62 32.01
N ALA A 116 -0.61 -6.28 30.89
CA ALA A 116 0.78 -5.83 30.89
C ALA A 116 0.96 -4.52 31.68
N GLU A 117 -0.02 -3.62 31.63
CA GLU A 117 0.00 -2.37 32.40
C GLU A 117 -0.19 -2.62 33.90
N ILE A 118 -1.13 -3.49 34.27
CA ILE A 118 -1.34 -3.89 35.68
C ILE A 118 -0.05 -4.47 36.26
N ALA A 119 0.60 -5.40 35.55
CA ALA A 119 1.85 -5.99 36.00
C ALA A 119 2.97 -4.95 36.23
N ARG A 120 3.10 -3.97 35.32
CA ARG A 120 4.06 -2.86 35.50
C ARG A 120 3.75 -2.00 36.72
N LEU A 121 2.47 -1.72 36.97
CA LEU A 121 2.05 -0.94 38.13
C LEU A 121 2.27 -1.71 39.43
N GLU A 122 2.03 -3.02 39.45
CA GLU A 122 2.31 -3.89 40.58
C GLU A 122 3.81 -3.96 40.89
N GLU A 123 4.67 -4.11 39.87
CA GLU A 123 6.13 -4.06 40.03
C GLU A 123 6.65 -2.70 40.51
N ALA A 124 6.00 -1.60 40.14
CA ALA A 124 6.36 -0.25 40.59
C ALA A 124 5.84 0.09 41.99
N SER A 125 4.88 -0.68 42.50
CA SER A 125 4.25 -0.49 43.81
C SER A 125 4.81 -1.43 44.89
N ALA A 126 5.64 -2.39 44.50
CA ALA A 126 6.36 -3.34 45.36
C ALA A 126 7.76 -2.80 45.70
#